data_AF-A0A960ZVC8-F1
#
_entry.id   AF-A0A960ZVC8-F1
#
_cell.length_a   1.000
_cell.length_b   1.000
_cell.length_c   1.000
_cell.angle_alpha   90.00
_cell.angle_beta   90.00
_cell.angle_gamma   90.00
#
_symmetry.space_group_name_H-M   'P 1'
#
loop_
_entity.id
_entity.type
_entity.pdbx_description
1 polymer ?
#
loop_
_entity_poly.entity_id
_entity_poly.type
_entity_poly.pdbx_seq_one_letter_code
_entity_poly.pdbx_strand_id
1 'polypeptide(L)'
;MQDPRYYQIAVLTGLLVYGIVALDFEVVPLQAVASVGGVLVVQWLFSRWKGAPWEWRSALISGLSLCLLCRTRDIGWCLAGATIAVSSKFLIRLGGKHLFNPTNLALIVLLLVSDGSVWVSPGQWGSVAFFALLLACVGGLVVMRAGRWDVALGFLFCWALLLLGRSWWVHEPLTI
;
A
#
# COMPACT_ATOMS: atom_id res chain seq x y z
N MET A 1 3.69 13.53 -21.51
CA MET A 1 4.06 13.21 -20.12
C MET A 1 3.64 11.77 -19.82
N GLN A 2 4.55 10.91 -19.35
CA GLN A 2 4.22 9.53 -18.97
C GLN A 2 3.36 9.52 -17.68
N ASP A 3 2.42 8.59 -17.59
CA ASP A 3 1.51 8.41 -16.44
C ASP A 3 2.33 8.14 -15.14
N PRO A 4 2.17 8.93 -14.06
CA PRO A 4 2.92 8.76 -12.81
C PRO A 4 2.80 7.37 -12.19
N ARG A 5 1.74 6.63 -12.51
CA ARG A 5 1.52 5.27 -12.01
C ARG A 5 2.60 4.28 -12.44
N TYR A 6 3.32 4.53 -13.55
CA TYR A 6 4.46 3.69 -13.92
C TYR A 6 5.60 3.79 -12.92
N TYR A 7 5.85 4.97 -12.34
CA TYR A 7 6.84 5.14 -11.27
C TYR A 7 6.41 4.38 -10.02
N GLN A 8 5.11 4.45 -9.67
CA GLN A 8 4.58 3.70 -8.53
C GLN A 8 4.71 2.19 -8.72
N ILE A 9 4.35 1.66 -9.90
CA ILE A 9 4.49 0.24 -10.21
C ILE A 9 5.98 -0.16 -10.14
N ALA A 10 6.87 0.58 -10.79
CA ALA A 10 8.30 0.27 -10.77
C ALA A 10 8.87 0.25 -9.35
N VAL A 11 8.52 1.23 -8.52
CA VAL A 11 8.96 1.32 -7.12
C VAL A 11 8.37 0.19 -6.28
N LEU A 12 7.07 -0.08 -6.36
CA LEU A 12 6.44 -1.15 -5.58
C LEU A 12 6.96 -2.53 -5.99
N THR A 13 7.14 -2.77 -7.28
CA THR A 13 7.77 -4.00 -7.77
C THR A 13 9.21 -4.12 -7.29
N GLY A 14 10.00 -3.05 -7.40
CA GLY A 14 11.39 -3.02 -6.92
C GLY A 14 11.49 -3.28 -5.42
N LEU A 15 10.63 -2.65 -4.62
CA LEU A 15 10.55 -2.87 -3.18
C LEU A 15 10.11 -4.29 -2.84
N LEU A 16 9.19 -4.89 -3.60
CA LEU A 16 8.75 -6.26 -3.38
C LEU A 16 9.86 -7.26 -3.70
N VAL A 17 10.54 -7.08 -4.83
CA VAL A 17 11.69 -7.92 -5.22
C VAL A 17 12.82 -7.78 -4.19
N TYR A 18 13.15 -6.55 -3.79
CA TYR A 18 14.15 -6.31 -2.75
C TYR A 18 13.75 -6.94 -1.42
N GLY A 19 12.48 -6.80 -1.01
CA GLY A 19 11.96 -7.41 0.20
C GLY A 19 12.12 -8.93 0.21
N ILE A 20 11.83 -9.59 -0.92
CA ILE A 20 11.95 -11.05 -1.06
C ILE A 20 13.41 -11.50 -1.07
N VAL A 21 14.28 -10.81 -1.82
CA VAL A 21 15.66 -11.27 -2.09
C VAL A 21 16.64 -10.86 -0.99
N ALA A 22 16.46 -9.69 -0.39
CA ALA A 22 17.44 -9.10 0.54
C ALA A 22 16.95 -9.00 1.98
N LEU A 23 15.64 -9.04 2.22
CA LEU A 23 15.03 -8.91 3.55
C LEU A 23 14.25 -10.16 3.98
N ASP A 24 14.35 -11.25 3.21
CA ASP A 24 13.67 -12.53 3.46
C ASP A 24 12.17 -12.37 3.75
N PHE A 25 11.49 -11.51 2.98
CA PHE A 25 10.04 -11.39 3.09
C PHE A 25 9.39 -12.74 2.80
N GLU A 26 8.64 -13.28 3.76
CA GLU A 26 7.81 -14.46 3.60
C GLU A 26 6.59 -14.20 2.70
N VAL A 27 6.84 -13.90 1.42
CA VAL A 27 5.81 -13.77 0.39
C VAL A 27 5.78 -15.07 -0.40
N VAL A 28 4.76 -15.89 -0.16
CA VAL A 28 4.59 -17.12 -0.94
C VAL A 28 4.15 -16.74 -2.37
N PRO A 29 4.82 -17.24 -3.42
CA PRO A 29 4.50 -16.88 -4.80
C PRO A 29 3.02 -17.06 -5.17
N LEU A 30 2.39 -18.11 -4.64
CA LEU A 30 0.98 -18.39 -4.87
C LEU A 30 0.05 -17.30 -4.32
N GLN A 31 0.35 -16.76 -3.13
CA GLN A 31 -0.41 -15.65 -2.53
C GLN A 31 -0.21 -14.34 -3.29
N ALA A 32 1.01 -14.10 -3.79
CA ALA A 32 1.29 -12.94 -4.62
C ALA A 32 0.51 -13.01 -5.95
N VAL A 33 0.51 -14.18 -6.61
CA VAL A 33 -0.27 -14.42 -7.83
C VAL A 33 -1.77 -14.29 -7.56
N ALA A 34 -2.27 -14.83 -6.46
CA ALA A 34 -3.68 -14.70 -6.07
C ALA A 34 -4.06 -13.23 -5.82
N SER A 35 -3.22 -12.46 -5.15
CA SER A 35 -3.47 -11.04 -4.85
C SER A 35 -3.46 -10.19 -6.13
N VAL A 36 -2.41 -10.31 -6.95
CA VAL A 36 -2.27 -9.55 -8.21
C VAL A 36 -3.29 -9.99 -9.25
N GLY A 37 -3.47 -11.29 -9.45
CA GLY A 37 -4.49 -11.84 -10.34
C GLY A 37 -5.90 -11.45 -9.89
N GLY A 38 -6.18 -11.56 -8.58
CA GLY A 38 -7.46 -11.19 -7.99
C GLY A 38 -7.82 -9.73 -8.26
N VAL A 39 -6.91 -8.79 -8.01
CA VAL A 39 -7.21 -7.36 -8.23
C VAL A 39 -7.45 -7.08 -9.72
N LEU A 40 -6.71 -7.72 -10.64
CA LEU A 40 -6.87 -7.52 -12.07
C LEU A 40 -8.19 -8.09 -12.59
N VAL A 41 -8.58 -9.28 -12.13
CA VAL A 41 -9.85 -9.93 -12.49
C VAL A 41 -11.03 -9.14 -11.94
N VAL A 42 -11.02 -8.79 -10.65
CA VAL A 42 -12.09 -7.99 -10.05
C VAL A 42 -12.18 -6.62 -10.72
N GLN A 43 -11.04 -6.01 -11.07
CA GLN A 43 -11.01 -4.74 -11.80
C GLN A 43 -11.69 -4.86 -13.14
N TRP A 44 -11.37 -5.92 -13.89
CA TRP A 44 -11.96 -6.17 -15.19
C TRP A 44 -13.48 -6.37 -15.07
N LEU A 45 -13.94 -7.18 -14.10
CA LEU A 45 -15.38 -7.42 -13.86
C LEU A 45 -16.13 -6.13 -13.52
N PHE A 46 -15.63 -5.31 -12.58
CA PHE A 46 -16.29 -4.06 -12.20
C PHE A 46 -16.21 -2.99 -13.30
N SER A 47 -15.10 -2.92 -14.05
CA SER A 47 -15.01 -2.05 -15.24
C SER A 47 -16.08 -2.41 -16.27
N ARG A 48 -16.30 -3.71 -16.55
CA ARG A 48 -17.37 -4.17 -17.43
C ARG A 48 -18.76 -3.83 -16.88
N TRP A 49 -19.01 -4.12 -15.60
CA TRP A 49 -20.30 -3.86 -14.96
C TRP A 49 -20.69 -2.38 -14.97
N LYS A 50 -19.72 -1.47 -14.78
CA LYS A 50 -19.95 -0.02 -14.77
C LYS A 50 -19.80 0.64 -16.15
N GLY A 51 -19.53 -0.11 -17.21
CA GLY A 51 -19.24 0.45 -18.54
C GLY A 51 -18.02 1.37 -18.56
N ALA A 52 -17.09 1.19 -17.62
CA ALA A 52 -15.90 2.01 -17.47
C ALA A 52 -14.68 1.38 -18.17
N PRO A 53 -13.69 2.18 -18.61
CA PRO A 53 -12.46 1.63 -19.19
C PRO A 53 -11.75 0.74 -18.18
N TRP A 54 -11.06 -0.29 -18.70
CA TRP A 54 -10.30 -1.21 -17.86
C TRP A 54 -8.98 -0.58 -17.42
N GLU A 55 -8.99 -0.02 -16.21
CA GLU A 55 -7.81 0.61 -15.60
C GLU A 55 -7.00 -0.41 -14.77
N TRP A 56 -6.11 -1.12 -15.45
CA TRP A 56 -5.30 -2.19 -14.84
C TRP A 56 -4.15 -1.66 -13.98
N ARG A 57 -3.65 -0.44 -14.23
CA ARG A 57 -2.46 0.13 -13.55
C ARG A 57 -2.75 0.38 -12.08
N SER A 58 -3.89 1.01 -11.79
CA SER A 58 -4.40 1.26 -10.44
C SER A 58 -4.67 -0.06 -9.70
N ALA A 59 -5.23 -1.06 -10.38
CA ALA A 59 -5.46 -2.37 -9.77
C ALA A 59 -4.13 -3.06 -9.44
N LEU A 60 -3.16 -3.04 -10.35
CA LEU A 60 -1.83 -3.60 -10.14
C LEU A 60 -1.11 -2.96 -8.95
N ILE A 61 -1.17 -1.63 -8.83
CA ILE A 61 -0.63 -0.90 -7.66
C ILE A 61 -1.26 -1.45 -6.37
N SER A 62 -2.58 -1.63 -6.34
CA SER A 62 -3.26 -2.19 -5.17
C SER A 62 -2.83 -3.62 -4.86
N GLY A 63 -2.64 -4.47 -5.88
CA GLY A 63 -2.15 -5.84 -5.72
C GLY A 63 -0.72 -5.91 -5.21
N LEU A 64 0.18 -5.11 -5.77
CA LEU A 64 1.58 -5.02 -5.30
C LEU A 64 1.65 -4.52 -3.85
N SER A 65 0.85 -3.51 -3.50
CA SER A 65 0.76 -3.02 -2.13
C SER A 65 0.21 -4.08 -1.17
N LEU A 66 -0.76 -4.91 -1.59
CA LEU A 66 -1.22 -6.05 -0.80
C LEU A 66 -0.10 -7.08 -0.62
N CYS A 67 0.65 -7.42 -1.66
CA CYS A 67 1.80 -8.35 -1.53
C CYS A 67 2.88 -7.82 -0.58
N LEU A 68 3.11 -6.50 -0.60
CA LEU A 68 4.11 -5.87 0.27
C LEU A 68 3.69 -5.87 1.75
N LEU A 69 2.41 -5.56 2.01
CA LEU A 69 1.95 -5.24 3.37
C LEU A 69 1.20 -6.38 4.05
N CYS A 70 0.40 -7.14 3.29
CA CYS A 70 -0.46 -8.19 3.81
C CYS A 70 0.35 -9.49 3.97
N ARG A 71 0.20 -10.14 5.12
CA ARG A 71 0.77 -11.46 5.40
C ARG A 71 -0.35 -12.39 5.79
N THR A 72 -0.49 -13.47 5.02
CA THR A 72 -1.43 -14.55 5.28
C THR A 72 -1.00 -15.80 4.54
N ARG A 73 -1.29 -16.98 5.09
CA ARG A 73 -1.01 -18.25 4.40
C ARG A 73 -2.18 -18.72 3.53
N ASP A 74 -3.36 -18.13 3.70
CA ASP A 74 -4.60 -18.54 3.05
C ASP A 74 -4.86 -17.73 1.77
N ILE A 75 -5.09 -18.44 0.67
CA ILE A 75 -5.43 -17.87 -0.63
C ILE A 75 -6.79 -17.14 -0.57
N GLY A 76 -7.73 -17.65 0.25
CA GLY A 76 -9.04 -17.04 0.46
C GLY A 76 -8.93 -15.61 0.96
N TRP A 77 -8.04 -15.34 1.93
CA TRP A 77 -7.79 -13.99 2.43
C TRP A 77 -7.12 -13.09 1.40
N CYS A 78 -6.21 -13.61 0.57
CA CYS A 78 -5.65 -12.86 -0.55
C CYS A 78 -6.73 -12.41 -1.55
N LEU A 79 -7.62 -13.33 -1.94
CA LEU A 79 -8.71 -13.05 -2.88
C LEU A 79 -9.77 -12.13 -2.28
N ALA A 80 -10.09 -12.29 -0.99
CA ALA A 80 -10.97 -11.39 -0.27
C ALA A 80 -10.38 -9.98 -0.23
N GLY A 81 -9.10 -9.83 0.11
CA GLY A 81 -8.39 -8.56 0.11
C GLY A 81 -8.39 -7.88 -1.26
N ALA A 82 -8.08 -8.62 -2.31
CA ALA A 82 -8.14 -8.14 -3.68
C ALA A 82 -9.56 -7.65 -4.06
N THR A 83 -10.58 -8.42 -3.68
CA THR A 83 -11.98 -8.11 -3.96
C THR A 83 -12.44 -6.86 -3.20
N ILE A 84 -12.14 -6.75 -1.91
CA ILE A 84 -12.48 -5.59 -1.09
C ILE A 84 -11.77 -4.34 -1.60
N ALA A 85 -10.46 -4.45 -1.90
CA ALA A 85 -9.69 -3.33 -2.40
C ALA A 85 -10.33 -2.79 -3.67
N VAL A 86 -10.53 -3.63 -4.67
CA VAL A 86 -11.06 -3.17 -5.96
C VAL A 86 -12.53 -2.80 -5.88
N SER A 87 -13.39 -3.54 -5.19
CA SER A 87 -14.81 -3.16 -5.10
C SER A 87 -15.00 -1.82 -4.37
N SER A 88 -14.22 -1.53 -3.33
CA SER A 88 -14.34 -0.29 -2.55
C SER A 88 -14.16 0.97 -3.40
N LYS A 89 -13.26 0.97 -4.39
CA LYS A 89 -13.06 2.15 -5.24
C LYS A 89 -14.22 2.40 -6.22
N PHE A 90 -15.03 1.39 -6.51
CA PHE A 90 -16.21 1.50 -7.35
C PHE A 90 -17.47 1.81 -6.55
N LEU A 91 -17.59 1.23 -5.34
CA LEU A 91 -18.79 1.32 -4.51
C LEU A 91 -18.76 2.51 -3.54
N ILE A 92 -17.61 2.84 -2.97
CA ILE A 92 -17.46 3.87 -1.94
C ILE A 92 -16.82 5.11 -2.57
N ARG A 93 -17.68 5.95 -3.17
CA ARG A 93 -17.26 7.16 -3.91
C ARG A 93 -18.03 8.38 -3.43
N LEU A 94 -17.32 9.51 -3.32
CA LEU A 94 -17.90 10.82 -3.02
C LEU A 94 -17.40 11.82 -4.08
N GLY A 95 -18.32 12.58 -4.67
CA GLY A 95 -17.97 13.54 -5.74
C GLY A 95 -17.27 12.91 -6.95
N GLY A 96 -17.64 11.68 -7.31
CA GLY A 96 -17.03 10.96 -8.44
C GLY A 96 -15.62 10.40 -8.19
N LYS A 97 -15.07 10.55 -6.98
CA LYS A 97 -13.74 10.01 -6.60
C LYS A 97 -13.92 8.92 -5.55
N HIS A 98 -13.03 7.92 -5.54
CA HIS A 98 -13.03 6.94 -4.44
C HIS A 98 -12.65 7.65 -3.14
N LEU A 99 -13.36 7.35 -2.05
CA LEU A 99 -13.17 8.04 -0.79
C LEU A 99 -11.91 7.59 -0.06
N PHE A 100 -11.69 6.27 -0.02
CA PHE A 100 -10.59 5.66 0.70
C PHE A 100 -9.46 5.20 -0.23
N ASN A 101 -8.27 4.99 0.34
CA ASN A 101 -7.21 4.23 -0.31
C ASN A 101 -7.67 2.75 -0.39
N PRO A 102 -7.84 2.18 -1.60
CA PRO A 102 -8.38 0.84 -1.80
C PRO A 102 -7.64 -0.24 -1.00
N THR A 103 -6.32 -0.21 -1.00
CA THR A 103 -5.51 -1.22 -0.31
C THR A 103 -5.59 -1.05 1.20
N ASN A 104 -5.55 0.18 1.72
CA ASN A 104 -5.64 0.41 3.16
C ASN A 104 -7.01 -0.02 3.72
N LEU A 105 -8.10 0.27 2.99
CA LEU A 105 -9.42 -0.20 3.40
C LEU A 105 -9.48 -1.73 3.44
N ALA A 106 -8.95 -2.40 2.42
CA ALA A 106 -8.88 -3.85 2.41
C ALA A 106 -8.07 -4.40 3.60
N LEU A 107 -6.89 -3.84 3.88
CA LEU A 107 -6.08 -4.26 5.03
C LEU A 107 -6.83 -4.10 6.35
N ILE A 108 -7.48 -2.95 6.59
CA ILE A 108 -8.27 -2.73 7.81
C ILE A 108 -9.38 -3.77 7.94
N VAL A 109 -10.15 -4.01 6.88
CA VAL A 109 -11.23 -5.00 6.90
C VAL A 109 -10.70 -6.40 7.19
N LEU A 110 -9.63 -6.82 6.51
CA LEU A 110 -9.02 -8.12 6.74
C LEU A 110 -8.49 -8.27 8.17
N LEU A 111 -7.80 -7.25 8.70
CA LEU A 111 -7.27 -7.28 10.06
C LEU A 111 -8.37 -7.41 11.10
N LEU A 112 -9.52 -6.78 10.89
CA LEU A 112 -10.65 -6.83 11.81
C LEU A 112 -11.44 -8.15 11.74
N VAL A 113 -11.48 -8.80 10.59
CA VAL A 113 -12.37 -9.96 10.34
C VAL A 113 -11.64 -11.30 10.37
N SER A 114 -10.32 -11.32 10.14
CA SER A 114 -9.57 -12.57 9.97
C SER A 114 -9.15 -13.27 11.26
N ASP A 115 -9.53 -12.75 12.43
CA ASP A 115 -9.20 -13.29 13.76
C ASP A 115 -7.70 -13.64 13.92
N GLY A 116 -6.82 -12.79 13.37
CA GLY A 116 -5.36 -12.97 13.42
C GLY A 116 -4.76 -13.81 12.28
N SER A 117 -5.57 -14.36 11.38
CA SER A 117 -5.10 -15.09 10.18
C SER A 117 -4.46 -14.19 9.13
N VAL A 118 -4.78 -12.89 9.19
CA VAL A 118 -4.12 -11.83 8.42
C VAL A 118 -3.45 -10.89 9.40
N TRP A 119 -2.19 -10.57 9.11
CA TRP A 119 -1.44 -9.52 9.81
C TRP A 119 -0.73 -8.63 8.78
N VAL A 120 -0.40 -7.42 9.19
CA VAL A 120 0.46 -6.53 8.41
C VAL A 120 1.88 -6.70 8.90
N SER A 121 2.90 -6.57 8.05
CA SER A 121 4.31 -6.72 8.44
C SER A 121 5.00 -5.38 8.82
N PRO A 122 4.83 -4.84 10.04
CA PRO A 122 5.59 -3.69 10.48
C PRO A 122 7.04 -4.12 10.76
N GLY A 123 8.02 -3.41 10.18
CA GLY A 123 9.42 -3.54 10.60
C GLY A 123 10.31 -4.54 9.86
N GLN A 124 9.85 -5.19 8.78
CA GLN A 124 10.73 -6.06 7.98
C GLN A 124 11.80 -5.30 7.17
N TRP A 125 11.77 -3.98 7.21
CA TRP A 125 12.57 -3.08 6.39
C TRP A 125 13.98 -2.78 6.95
N GLY A 126 14.31 -3.33 8.13
CA GLY A 126 15.57 -3.07 8.84
C GLY A 126 15.67 -1.65 9.43
N SER A 127 16.66 -1.42 10.29
CA SER A 127 16.92 -0.13 10.95
C SER A 127 18.06 0.67 10.31
N VAL A 128 18.45 0.34 9.09
CA VAL A 128 19.63 0.95 8.46
C VAL A 128 19.26 2.34 7.94
N ALA A 129 19.92 3.39 8.43
CA ALA A 129 19.70 4.78 8.01
C ALA A 129 19.78 4.96 6.48
N PHE A 130 20.62 4.18 5.80
CA PHE A 130 20.70 4.14 4.34
C PHE A 130 19.38 3.69 3.68
N PHE A 131 18.70 2.69 4.25
CA PHE A 131 17.42 2.22 3.73
C PHE A 131 16.31 3.26 3.92
N ALA A 132 16.31 3.95 5.07
CA ALA A 132 15.41 5.08 5.31
C ALA A 132 15.64 6.23 4.32
N LEU A 133 16.90 6.57 4.03
CA LEU A 133 17.25 7.57 3.02
C LEU A 133 16.81 7.13 1.61
N LEU A 134 17.05 5.87 1.23
CA LEU A 134 16.62 5.32 -0.04
C LEU A 134 15.10 5.40 -0.19
N LEU A 135 14.34 5.02 0.84
CA LEU A 135 12.90 5.16 0.86
C LEU A 135 12.46 6.63 0.75
N ALA A 136 13.14 7.55 1.44
CA ALA A 136 12.84 8.97 1.35
C ALA A 136 13.08 9.52 -0.07
N CYS A 137 14.19 9.16 -0.72
CA CYS A 137 14.49 9.59 -2.09
C CYS A 137 13.51 9.00 -3.11
N VAL A 138 13.27 7.69 -3.05
CA VAL A 138 12.40 6.99 -4.00
C VAL A 138 10.93 7.38 -3.79
N GLY A 139 10.48 7.43 -2.53
CA GLY A 139 9.14 7.91 -2.17
C GLY A 139 8.95 9.38 -2.53
N GLY A 140 9.95 10.22 -2.26
CA GLY A 140 9.96 11.63 -2.66
C GLY A 140 9.80 11.80 -4.17
N LEU A 141 10.57 11.05 -4.97
CA LEU A 141 10.45 11.06 -6.43
C LEU A 141 9.03 10.70 -6.89
N VAL A 142 8.44 9.64 -6.34
CA VAL A 142 7.09 9.20 -6.68
C VAL A 142 6.05 10.28 -6.34
N VAL A 143 6.13 10.85 -5.14
CA VAL A 143 5.19 11.86 -4.66
C VAL A 143 5.31 13.16 -5.45
N MET A 144 6.54 13.59 -5.77
CA MET A 144 6.79 14.75 -6.63
C MET A 144 6.22 14.52 -8.03
N ARG A 145 6.43 13.34 -8.63
CA ARG A 145 5.86 13.00 -9.94
C ARG A 145 4.33 12.86 -9.92
N ALA A 146 3.75 12.47 -8.79
CA ALA A 146 2.30 12.44 -8.60
C ALA A 146 1.67 13.81 -8.31
N GLY A 147 2.49 14.85 -8.07
CA GLY A 147 2.03 16.20 -7.74
C GLY A 147 1.36 16.28 -6.35
N ARG A 148 1.81 15.47 -5.39
CA ARG A 148 1.18 15.31 -4.06
C ARG A 148 2.16 15.56 -2.90
N TRP A 149 3.21 16.34 -3.15
CA TRP A 149 4.28 16.62 -2.18
C TRP A 149 3.80 17.45 -0.98
N ASP A 150 2.78 18.29 -1.19
CA ASP A 150 2.05 19.03 -0.17
C ASP A 150 1.47 18.11 0.92
N VAL A 151 0.80 17.03 0.51
CA VAL A 151 0.20 16.05 1.43
C VAL A 151 1.27 15.31 2.24
N ALA A 152 2.35 14.91 1.59
CA ALA A 152 3.44 14.19 2.26
C ALA A 152 4.16 15.07 3.29
N LEU A 153 4.49 16.32 2.93
CA LEU A 153 5.11 17.26 3.87
C LEU A 153 4.16 17.62 5.02
N GLY A 154 2.87 17.83 4.74
CA GLY A 154 1.88 18.08 5.78
C GLY A 154 1.79 16.93 6.79
N PHE A 155 1.79 15.68 6.29
CA PHE A 155 1.83 14.51 7.15
C PHE A 155 3.10 14.46 8.01
N LEU A 156 4.29 14.61 7.41
CA LEU A 156 5.57 14.56 8.12
C LEU A 156 5.68 15.66 9.17
N PHE A 157 5.22 16.87 8.84
CA PHE A 157 5.20 18.01 9.75
C PHE A 157 4.30 17.75 10.96
N CYS A 158 3.04 17.35 10.73
CA CYS A 158 2.12 17.02 11.82
C CYS A 158 2.64 15.85 12.68
N TRP A 159 3.18 14.81 12.04
CA TRP A 159 3.77 13.67 12.73
C TRP A 159 4.94 14.09 13.63
N ALA A 160 5.86 14.92 13.12
CA ALA A 160 6.99 15.44 13.89
C ALA A 160 6.51 16.30 15.06
N LEU A 161 5.52 17.18 14.86
CA LEU A 161 4.95 17.99 15.94
C LEU A 161 4.33 17.13 17.04
N LEU A 162 3.56 16.10 16.67
CA LEU A 162 2.96 15.18 17.64
C LEU A 162 4.02 14.37 18.39
N LEU A 163 5.07 13.93 17.71
CA LEU A 163 6.18 13.20 18.31
C LEU A 163 6.93 14.06 19.33
N LEU A 164 7.29 15.29 18.96
CA LEU A 164 7.96 16.25 19.82
C LEU A 164 7.07 16.66 21.00
N GLY A 165 5.79 16.93 20.75
CA GLY A 165 4.80 17.27 21.77
C GLY A 165 4.62 16.14 22.80
N ARG A 166 4.54 14.89 22.34
CA ARG A 166 4.52 13.72 23.23
C ARG A 166 5.81 13.60 24.04
N SER A 167 6.98 13.72 23.40
CA SER A 167 8.28 13.56 24.08
C SER A 167 8.44 14.62 25.18
N TRP A 168 8.04 15.86 24.88
CA TRP A 168 8.02 16.95 25.84
C TRP A 168 7.06 16.70 27.00
N TRP A 169 5.86 16.19 26.73
CA TRP A 169 4.86 15.85 27.74
C TRP A 169 5.31 14.74 28.70
N VAL A 170 6.00 13.72 28.18
CA VAL A 170 6.45 12.55 28.96
C VAL A 170 7.84 12.78 29.59
N HIS A 171 8.50 13.92 29.31
CA HIS A 171 9.87 14.23 29.71
C HIS A 171 10.90 13.17 29.26
N GLU A 172 10.65 12.53 28.13
CA GLU A 172 11.61 11.61 27.50
C GLU A 172 12.69 12.42 26.77
N PRO A 173 13.97 12.04 26.86
CA PRO A 173 15.02 12.67 26.07
C PRO A 173 14.74 12.43 24.58
N LEU A 174 14.97 13.47 23.78
CA LEU A 174 14.86 13.41 22.32
C LEU A 174 15.91 12.43 21.78
N THR A 175 15.54 11.17 21.69
CA THR A 175 16.31 10.10 21.06
C THR A 175 15.95 10.12 19.58
N ILE A 176 16.51 11.10 18.86
CA ILE A 176 16.38 11.26 17.41
C ILE A 176 17.75 11.00 16.79
#